data_AF-A0A969DXC3-F1
#
_entry.id   AF-A0A969DXC3-F1
#
_cell.length_a   1.000
_cell.length_b   1.000
_cell.length_c   1.000
_cell.angle_alpha   90.00
_cell.angle_beta   90.00
_cell.angle_gamma   90.00
#
_symmetry.space_group_name_H-M   'P 1'
#
loop_
_entity.id
_entity.type
_entity.pdbx_description
1 polymer ?
#
loop_
_entity_poly.entity_id
_entity_poly.type
_entity_poly.pdbx_seq_one_letter_code
_entity_poly.pdbx_strand_id
1 'polypeptide(L)'
;MSNSPPTLSADLPSIAPQTTLQVLIAALQRGGEIPIPRTQLYFKSSLTALSHAMEDQLLSLDDGQPLVIATFQQERFYRQEARRYERIASHSDQVYVMAAPDTSFAPPALNPPALNPPALNPSGIYETVAFNPDDPLTQEWNLVVIGDGYASCLICEERGQAKRSEDGRIWHIDPSRRFEGFWTFDRQISQAAAGLLLSRIECYRPSWEPKLPWPASD
;
A
#
# COMPACT_ATOMS: atom_id res chain seq x y z
N MET A 1 2.41 -57.99 -16.16
CA MET A 1 3.13 -57.05 -15.27
C MET A 1 3.14 -55.71 -15.97
N SER A 2 2.21 -54.81 -15.63
CA SER A 2 2.11 -53.47 -16.20
C SER A 2 2.41 -52.48 -15.09
N ASN A 3 3.60 -51.86 -15.13
CA ASN A 3 4.02 -50.84 -14.18
C ASN A 3 3.56 -49.47 -14.70
N SER A 4 2.59 -48.87 -14.03
CA SER A 4 2.31 -47.43 -14.18
C SER A 4 3.28 -46.64 -13.30
N PRO A 5 3.84 -45.51 -13.75
CA PRO A 5 4.65 -44.67 -12.90
C PRO A 5 3.76 -43.90 -11.92
N PRO A 6 4.25 -43.57 -10.70
CA PRO A 6 3.50 -42.74 -9.77
C PRO A 6 3.38 -41.33 -10.34
N THR A 7 2.15 -40.84 -10.52
CA THR A 7 1.86 -39.42 -10.72
C THR A 7 2.34 -38.66 -9.48
N LEU A 8 3.50 -38.01 -9.61
CA LEU A 8 4.01 -37.04 -8.66
C LEU A 8 3.13 -35.78 -8.77
N SER A 9 2.06 -35.73 -7.97
CA SER A 9 1.30 -34.50 -7.77
C SER A 9 2.21 -33.54 -7.02
N ALA A 10 2.87 -32.66 -7.76
CA ALA A 10 3.62 -31.55 -7.20
C ALA A 10 2.60 -30.56 -6.63
N ASP A 11 2.25 -30.73 -5.36
CA ASP A 11 1.75 -29.64 -4.53
C ASP A 11 2.89 -28.62 -4.42
N LEU A 12 3.03 -27.75 -5.42
CA LEU A 12 3.75 -26.49 -5.23
C LEU A 12 3.01 -25.75 -4.11
N PRO A 13 3.69 -25.32 -3.04
CA PRO A 13 3.06 -24.43 -2.09
C PRO A 13 2.58 -23.21 -2.87
N SER A 14 1.28 -22.95 -2.84
CA SER A 14 0.72 -21.69 -3.29
C SER A 14 1.43 -20.61 -2.49
N ILE A 15 2.42 -19.94 -3.09
CA ILE A 15 3.11 -18.82 -2.48
C ILE A 15 2.04 -17.75 -2.38
N ALA A 16 1.39 -17.68 -1.22
CA ALA A 16 0.42 -16.63 -0.94
C ALA A 16 1.11 -15.29 -1.24
N PRO A 17 0.43 -14.37 -1.95
CA PRO A 17 1.03 -13.10 -2.29
C PRO A 17 1.43 -12.38 -0.99
N GLN A 18 2.72 -12.08 -0.85
CA GLN A 18 3.29 -11.55 0.39
C GLN A 18 2.91 -10.07 0.58
N THR A 19 2.54 -9.70 1.80
CA THR A 19 2.20 -8.31 2.13
C THR A 19 3.45 -7.45 2.27
N THR A 20 3.31 -6.13 2.12
CA THR A 20 4.42 -5.19 2.31
C THR A 20 5.05 -5.36 3.69
N LEU A 21 4.24 -5.58 4.73
CA LEU A 21 4.71 -5.82 6.10
C LEU A 21 5.63 -7.05 6.18
N GLN A 22 5.22 -8.17 5.60
CA GLN A 22 5.97 -9.43 5.64
C GLN A 22 7.30 -9.30 4.89
N VAL A 23 7.27 -8.72 3.69
CA VAL A 23 8.48 -8.51 2.88
C VAL A 23 9.46 -7.57 3.59
N LEU A 24 8.96 -6.49 4.20
CA LEU A 24 9.77 -5.52 4.92
C LEU A 24 10.42 -6.15 6.15
N ILE A 25 9.67 -6.87 6.98
CA ILE A 25 10.24 -7.57 8.15
C ILE A 25 11.32 -8.56 7.71
N ALA A 26 11.07 -9.37 6.67
CA ALA A 26 12.05 -10.32 6.16
C ALA A 26 13.30 -9.63 5.57
N ALA A 27 13.17 -8.45 4.97
CA ALA A 27 14.31 -7.65 4.51
C ALA A 27 15.13 -7.13 5.70
N LEU A 28 14.49 -6.58 6.73
CA LEU A 28 15.17 -6.06 7.93
C LEU A 28 15.89 -7.17 8.71
N GLN A 29 15.28 -8.36 8.82
CA GLN A 29 15.91 -9.54 9.45
C GLN A 29 17.21 -9.97 8.77
N ARG A 30 17.28 -9.86 7.44
CA ARG A 30 18.48 -10.21 6.67
C ARG A 30 19.59 -9.17 6.79
N GLY A 31 19.24 -7.91 7.01
CA GLY A 31 20.18 -6.79 7.13
C GLY A 31 20.93 -6.71 8.47
N GLY A 32 20.44 -7.38 9.52
CA GLY A 32 21.16 -7.61 10.78
C GLY A 32 21.46 -6.40 11.69
N GLU A 33 21.43 -5.17 11.17
CA GLU A 33 21.91 -3.98 11.89
C GLU A 33 20.80 -3.08 12.45
N ILE A 34 19.57 -3.17 11.92
CA ILE A 34 18.47 -2.29 12.29
C ILE A 34 17.49 -3.02 13.23
N PRO A 35 17.20 -2.48 14.43
CA PRO A 35 16.18 -3.03 15.33
C PRO A 35 14.81 -3.06 14.66
N ILE A 36 14.25 -4.26 14.51
CA ILE A 36 12.94 -4.44 13.88
C ILE A 36 11.85 -3.92 14.83
N PRO A 37 10.97 -3.01 14.37
CA PRO A 37 9.86 -2.55 15.16
C PRO A 37 8.94 -3.72 15.53
N ARG A 38 8.47 -3.74 16.78
CA ARG A 38 7.45 -4.71 17.18
C ARG A 38 6.14 -4.38 16.50
N THR A 39 5.50 -5.38 15.90
CA THR A 39 4.15 -5.24 15.39
C THR A 39 3.16 -5.12 16.55
N GLN A 40 2.13 -4.30 16.35
CA GLN A 40 1.04 -4.05 17.27
C GLN A 40 -0.28 -4.19 16.54
N LEU A 41 -1.35 -4.44 17.31
CA LEU A 41 -2.72 -4.46 16.79
C LEU A 41 -3.35 -3.09 16.95
N TYR A 42 -3.87 -2.57 15.84
CA TYR A 42 -4.56 -1.29 15.75
C TYR A 42 -6.02 -1.49 15.33
N PHE A 43 -6.88 -0.59 15.81
CA PHE A 43 -8.22 -0.42 15.26
C PHE A 43 -8.20 0.59 14.11
N LYS A 44 -9.20 0.52 13.22
CA LYS A 44 -9.32 1.47 12.10
C LYS A 44 -9.29 2.94 12.56
N SER A 45 -9.99 3.27 13.65
CA SER A 45 -10.03 4.63 14.19
C SER A 45 -8.63 5.11 14.61
N SER A 46 -7.86 4.25 15.26
CA SER A 46 -6.48 4.54 15.66
C SER A 46 -5.57 4.75 14.45
N LEU A 47 -5.68 3.91 13.42
CA LEU A 47 -4.90 4.08 12.19
C LEU A 47 -5.26 5.36 11.44
N THR A 48 -6.56 5.69 11.38
CA THR A 48 -7.02 6.92 10.73
C THR A 48 -6.45 8.15 11.46
N ALA A 49 -6.57 8.18 12.79
CA ALA A 49 -6.03 9.28 13.60
C ALA A 49 -4.50 9.39 13.50
N LEU A 50 -3.78 8.26 13.48
CA LEU A 50 -2.33 8.24 13.33
C LEU A 50 -1.88 8.71 11.94
N SER A 51 -2.55 8.24 10.88
CA SER A 51 -2.28 8.68 9.51
C SER A 51 -2.52 10.18 9.37
N HIS A 52 -3.64 10.67 9.90
CA HIS A 52 -3.95 12.09 9.93
C HIS A 52 -2.87 12.88 10.70
N ALA A 53 -2.44 12.40 11.87
CA ALA A 53 -1.39 13.07 12.63
C ALA A 53 -0.05 13.14 11.87
N MET A 54 0.35 12.06 11.17
CA MET A 54 1.57 12.02 10.34
C MET A 54 1.46 12.98 9.15
N GLU A 55 0.32 13.03 8.48
CA GLU A 55 0.04 13.93 7.36
C GLU A 55 -0.10 15.40 7.81
N ASP A 56 -0.64 15.68 9.00
CA ASP A 56 -0.71 17.04 9.55
C ASP A 56 0.70 17.54 9.89
N GLN A 57 1.55 16.67 10.43
CA GLN A 57 2.96 16.99 10.64
C GLN A 57 3.64 17.34 9.32
N LEU A 58 3.38 16.57 8.26
CA LEU A 58 3.90 16.86 6.93
C LEU A 58 3.48 18.25 6.43
N LEU A 59 2.20 18.59 6.57
CA LEU A 59 1.67 19.90 6.16
C LEU A 59 2.16 21.07 7.03
N SER A 60 2.79 20.79 8.18
CA SER A 60 3.40 21.82 9.04
C SER A 60 4.87 22.09 8.71
N LEU A 61 5.47 21.29 7.82
CA LEU A 61 6.84 21.48 7.36
C LEU A 61 6.82 22.42 6.14
N ASP A 62 7.51 23.56 6.25
CA ASP A 62 7.56 24.56 5.19
C ASP A 62 8.58 24.25 4.08
N ASP A 63 9.49 23.29 4.30
CA ASP A 63 10.62 23.02 3.39
C ASP A 63 10.92 21.52 3.22
N GLY A 64 11.28 21.17 1.98
CA GLY A 64 11.54 19.82 1.50
C GLY A 64 10.44 19.39 0.54
N GLN A 65 10.79 18.77 -0.58
CA GLN A 65 9.82 18.13 -1.47
C GLN A 65 9.68 16.66 -1.03
N PRO A 66 8.86 16.34 -0.01
CA PRO A 66 8.80 15.01 0.55
C PRO A 66 8.23 14.01 -0.45
N LEU A 67 8.82 12.83 -0.51
CA LEU A 67 8.17 11.66 -1.08
C LEU A 67 7.03 11.22 -0.17
N VAL A 68 5.83 11.10 -0.71
CA VAL A 68 4.65 10.58 0.00
C VAL A 68 4.08 9.43 -0.79
N ILE A 69 3.95 8.27 -0.14
CA ILE A 69 3.31 7.09 -0.72
C ILE A 69 2.21 6.63 0.23
N ALA A 70 0.97 6.62 -0.26
CA ALA A 70 -0.18 6.17 0.51
C ALA A 70 -0.94 5.07 -0.24
N THR A 71 -1.32 4.01 0.49
CA THR A 71 -2.11 2.92 -0.07
C THR A 71 -3.45 2.84 0.63
N PHE A 72 -4.53 2.87 -0.16
CA PHE A 72 -5.89 2.72 0.32
C PHE A 72 -6.45 1.38 -0.12
N GLN A 73 -7.12 0.68 0.79
CA GLN A 73 -7.80 -0.59 0.49
C GLN A 73 -8.72 -0.49 -0.73
N GLN A 74 -9.42 0.66 -0.87
CA GLN A 74 -10.39 0.91 -1.94
C GLN A 74 -10.44 2.41 -2.27
N GLU A 75 -10.72 2.72 -3.54
CA GLU A 75 -10.83 4.09 -4.06
C GLU A 75 -11.79 4.97 -3.26
N ARG A 76 -12.94 4.44 -2.81
CA ARG A 76 -13.93 5.22 -2.04
C ARG A 76 -13.36 5.81 -0.74
N PHE A 77 -12.37 5.16 -0.13
CA PHE A 77 -11.71 5.67 1.07
C PHE A 77 -10.76 6.81 0.72
N TYR A 78 -10.01 6.67 -0.37
CA TYR A 78 -9.20 7.75 -0.92
C TYR A 78 -10.04 8.97 -1.31
N ARG A 79 -11.19 8.80 -1.97
CA ARG A 79 -12.05 9.92 -2.40
C ARG A 79 -12.50 10.81 -1.24
N GLN A 80 -12.64 10.27 -0.03
CA GLN A 80 -12.97 11.05 1.17
C GLN A 80 -11.79 11.94 1.60
N GLU A 81 -10.56 11.49 1.36
CA GLU A 81 -9.32 12.18 1.72
C GLU A 81 -8.69 12.95 0.56
N ALA A 82 -9.30 12.94 -0.65
CA ALA A 82 -8.69 13.51 -1.87
C ALA A 82 -8.24 14.97 -1.69
N ARG A 83 -9.06 15.82 -1.05
CA ARG A 83 -8.71 17.22 -0.74
C ARG A 83 -7.43 17.37 0.09
N ARG A 84 -7.14 16.39 0.94
CA ARG A 84 -5.96 16.36 1.79
C ARG A 84 -4.72 16.05 0.95
N TYR A 85 -4.82 15.07 0.06
CA TYR A 85 -3.75 14.72 -0.87
C TYR A 85 -3.50 15.82 -1.91
N GLU A 86 -4.52 16.56 -2.34
CA GLU A 86 -4.35 17.78 -3.15
C GLU A 86 -3.50 18.84 -2.42
N ARG A 87 -3.75 19.04 -1.11
CA ARG A 87 -2.94 19.96 -0.29
C ARG A 87 -1.52 19.44 -0.09
N ILE A 88 -1.33 18.14 0.10
CA ILE A 88 0.02 17.56 0.23
C ILE A 88 0.77 17.73 -1.10
N ALA A 89 0.10 17.48 -2.22
CA ALA A 89 0.69 17.60 -3.55
C ALA A 89 1.01 19.06 -3.95
N SER A 90 0.38 20.05 -3.32
CA SER A 90 0.81 21.45 -3.51
C SER A 90 2.16 21.76 -2.85
N HIS A 91 2.64 20.91 -1.94
CA HIS A 91 3.94 21.05 -1.27
C HIS A 91 5.01 20.12 -1.87
N SER A 92 4.59 19.10 -2.63
CA SER A 92 5.51 18.14 -3.25
C SER A 92 4.95 17.55 -4.54
N ASP A 93 5.78 17.49 -5.57
CA ASP A 93 5.47 16.80 -6.83
C ASP A 93 5.54 15.26 -6.73
N GLN A 94 5.91 14.73 -5.55
CA GLN A 94 6.24 13.33 -5.30
C GLN A 94 5.21 12.64 -4.40
N VAL A 95 3.94 12.80 -4.76
CA VAL A 95 2.82 12.20 -4.05
C VAL A 95 2.25 11.05 -4.88
N TYR A 96 2.26 9.85 -4.31
CA TYR A 96 1.81 8.62 -4.93
C TYR A 96 0.69 8.01 -4.10
N VAL A 97 -0.48 7.87 -4.71
CA VAL A 97 -1.64 7.26 -4.08
C VAL A 97 -2.03 5.99 -4.80
N MET A 98 -2.04 4.87 -4.10
CA MET A 98 -2.46 3.58 -4.63
C MET A 98 -3.83 3.20 -4.08
N ALA A 99 -4.75 2.74 -4.93
CA ALA A 99 -6.05 2.24 -4.46
C ALA A 99 -6.61 1.15 -5.39
N ALA A 100 -7.32 0.17 -4.84
CA ALA A 100 -8.11 -0.73 -5.69
C ALA A 100 -9.33 0.02 -6.26
N PRO A 101 -9.64 -0.15 -7.56
CA PRO A 101 -10.78 0.50 -8.19
C PRO A 101 -12.08 0.02 -7.53
N ASP A 102 -13.01 0.95 -7.28
CA ASP A 102 -14.34 0.58 -6.79
C ASP A 102 -15.19 0.10 -7.96
N THR A 103 -15.16 -1.21 -8.25
CA THR A 103 -15.96 -1.82 -9.33
C THR A 103 -17.47 -1.84 -9.06
N SER A 104 -17.96 -1.25 -7.96
CA SER A 104 -19.34 -1.44 -7.50
C SER A 104 -20.42 -0.70 -8.32
N PHE A 105 -20.09 -0.04 -9.44
CA PHE A 105 -21.09 0.64 -10.29
C PHE A 105 -20.94 0.47 -11.81
N ALA A 106 -20.30 -0.60 -12.31
CA ALA A 106 -20.49 -1.00 -13.70
C ALA A 106 -20.39 -2.52 -13.89
N PRO A 107 -21.35 -3.18 -14.56
CA PRO A 107 -21.24 -4.59 -14.90
C PRO A 107 -20.02 -4.85 -15.80
N PRO A 108 -19.40 -6.05 -15.70
CA PRO A 108 -18.09 -6.39 -16.26
C PRO A 108 -17.99 -6.38 -17.80
N ALA A 109 -19.06 -6.01 -18.52
CA ALA A 109 -19.09 -6.00 -19.98
C ALA A 109 -18.70 -4.65 -20.63
N LEU A 110 -18.43 -3.59 -19.85
CA LEU A 110 -18.11 -2.25 -20.41
C LEU A 110 -16.68 -1.75 -20.18
N ASN A 111 -15.87 -2.44 -19.37
CA ASN A 111 -14.45 -2.10 -19.22
C ASN A 111 -13.59 -3.21 -19.81
N PRO A 112 -13.08 -3.07 -21.06
CA PRO A 112 -11.96 -3.90 -21.48
C PRO A 112 -10.78 -3.68 -20.51
N PRO A 113 -9.82 -4.62 -20.42
CA PRO A 113 -8.60 -4.42 -19.64
C PRO A 113 -7.83 -3.26 -20.27
N ALA A 114 -8.13 -2.05 -19.83
CA ALA A 114 -7.55 -0.85 -20.36
C ALA A 114 -6.08 -0.85 -19.92
N LEU A 115 -5.21 -0.83 -20.92
CA LEU A 115 -3.76 -0.65 -20.82
C LEU A 115 -3.31 0.57 -20.00
N ASN A 116 -4.23 1.38 -19.47
CA ASN A 116 -4.02 2.33 -18.39
C ASN A 116 -5.38 2.56 -17.71
N PRO A 117 -5.57 2.20 -16.42
CA PRO A 117 -6.77 2.57 -15.69
C PRO A 117 -6.93 4.10 -15.68
N PRO A 118 -8.16 4.64 -15.75
CA PRO A 118 -8.38 6.09 -15.73
C PRO A 118 -7.72 6.68 -14.48
N ALA A 119 -7.03 7.81 -14.65
CA ALA A 119 -6.39 8.50 -13.54
C ALA A 119 -7.43 8.81 -12.46
N LEU A 120 -7.22 8.31 -11.24
CA LEU A 120 -8.08 8.60 -10.08
C LEU A 120 -7.97 10.05 -9.60
N ASN A 121 -7.10 10.83 -10.25
CA ASN A 121 -6.92 12.25 -10.00
C ASN A 121 -7.32 13.07 -11.24
N PRO A 122 -8.54 13.64 -11.30
CA PRO A 122 -8.97 14.48 -12.41
C PRO A 122 -8.18 15.78 -12.54
N SER A 123 -7.44 16.19 -11.49
CA SER A 123 -6.60 17.40 -11.50
C SER A 123 -5.19 17.17 -12.04
N GLY A 124 -4.71 15.91 -12.06
CA GLY A 124 -3.34 15.56 -12.47
C GLY A 124 -2.23 16.08 -11.56
N ILE A 125 -2.56 16.62 -10.37
CA ILE A 125 -1.61 17.26 -9.45
C ILE A 125 -0.70 16.24 -8.74
N TYR A 126 -1.13 14.98 -8.64
CA TYR A 126 -0.36 13.86 -8.06
C TYR A 126 -0.73 12.54 -8.72
N GLU A 127 0.16 11.55 -8.57
CA GLU A 127 0.03 10.27 -9.25
C GLU A 127 -0.89 9.32 -8.50
N THR A 128 -1.84 8.74 -9.22
CA THR A 128 -2.73 7.71 -8.69
C THR A 128 -2.58 6.41 -9.45
N VAL A 129 -2.39 5.31 -8.73
CA VAL A 129 -2.11 3.99 -9.29
C VAL A 129 -3.23 3.03 -8.87
N ALA A 130 -4.00 2.53 -9.85
CA ALA A 130 -4.97 1.49 -9.57
C ALA A 130 -4.27 0.12 -9.54
N PHE A 131 -4.42 -0.62 -8.44
CA PHE A 131 -3.93 -2.00 -8.36
C PHE A 131 -5.06 -3.01 -8.49
N ASN A 132 -4.71 -4.28 -8.76
CA ASN A 132 -5.68 -5.36 -8.94
C ASN A 132 -6.47 -5.60 -7.64
N PRO A 133 -7.81 -5.74 -7.66
CA PRO A 133 -8.60 -6.13 -6.50
C PRO A 133 -8.16 -7.43 -5.79
N ASP A 134 -7.42 -8.30 -6.46
CA ASP A 134 -6.85 -9.52 -5.86
C ASP A 134 -5.46 -9.31 -5.21
N ASP A 135 -4.89 -8.10 -5.32
CA ASP A 135 -3.60 -7.75 -4.72
C ASP A 135 -3.72 -7.64 -3.19
N PRO A 136 -2.73 -8.15 -2.42
CA PRO A 136 -2.68 -7.98 -0.96
C PRO A 136 -2.85 -6.53 -0.49
N LEU A 137 -2.46 -5.54 -1.30
CA LEU A 137 -2.66 -4.11 -1.01
C LEU A 137 -4.13 -3.77 -0.68
N THR A 138 -5.11 -4.55 -1.14
CA THR A 138 -6.53 -4.37 -0.76
C THR A 138 -6.78 -4.54 0.73
N GLN A 139 -5.88 -5.24 1.43
CA GLN A 139 -5.93 -5.49 2.86
C GLN A 139 -4.85 -4.72 3.61
N GLU A 140 -4.05 -3.89 2.93
CA GLU A 140 -2.98 -3.12 3.55
C GLU A 140 -3.39 -1.66 3.79
N TRP A 141 -2.74 -1.06 4.78
CA TRP A 141 -2.80 0.35 5.11
C TRP A 141 -1.38 0.83 5.29
N ASN A 142 -0.85 1.49 4.26
CA ASN A 142 0.52 1.98 4.24
C ASN A 142 0.53 3.48 4.01
N LEU A 143 1.32 4.18 4.81
CA LEU A 143 1.67 5.59 4.61
C LEU A 143 3.17 5.73 4.84
N VAL A 144 3.88 6.22 3.83
CA VAL A 144 5.32 6.48 3.90
C VAL A 144 5.56 7.93 3.52
N VAL A 145 6.34 8.63 4.34
CA VAL A 145 6.71 10.03 4.13
C VAL A 145 8.22 10.14 4.30
N ILE A 146 8.92 10.69 3.31
CA ILE A 146 10.38 10.90 3.35
C ILE A 146 10.69 12.31 2.83
N GLY A 147 11.08 13.20 3.73
CA GLY A 147 11.70 14.49 3.42
C GLY A 147 13.16 14.53 3.89
N ASP A 148 13.79 15.70 3.75
CA ASP A 148 15.22 15.88 4.04
C ASP A 148 15.53 15.74 5.54
N GLY A 149 14.74 16.40 6.39
CA GLY A 149 14.89 16.36 7.85
C GLY A 149 13.98 15.36 8.57
N TYR A 150 13.05 14.73 7.86
CA TYR A 150 12.00 13.90 8.44
C TYR A 150 11.75 12.64 7.61
N ALA A 151 11.55 11.51 8.27
CA ALA A 151 11.09 10.29 7.64
C ALA A 151 10.13 9.58 8.59
N SER A 152 9.04 9.05 8.06
CA SER A 152 8.12 8.22 8.81
C SER A 152 7.47 7.18 7.92
N CYS A 153 7.14 6.03 8.51
CA CYS A 153 6.28 5.07 7.85
C CYS A 153 5.30 4.45 8.84
N LEU A 154 4.14 4.10 8.31
CA LEU A 154 3.09 3.31 8.93
C LEU A 154 2.81 2.17 7.95
N ILE A 155 3.07 0.94 8.36
CA ILE A 155 2.91 -0.25 7.52
C ILE A 155 2.03 -1.23 8.28
N CYS A 156 0.83 -1.45 7.78
CA CYS A 156 -0.17 -2.29 8.43
C CYS A 156 -0.88 -3.20 7.43
N GLU A 157 -1.21 -4.41 7.87
CA GLU A 157 -2.06 -5.36 7.17
C GLU A 157 -3.31 -5.68 8.00
N GLU A 158 -4.44 -5.88 7.35
CA GLU A 158 -5.67 -6.26 8.04
C GLU A 158 -5.59 -7.70 8.56
N ARG A 159 -5.95 -7.88 9.82
CA ARG A 159 -6.12 -9.17 10.49
C ARG A 159 -7.60 -9.49 10.57
N GLY A 160 -8.05 -10.40 9.71
CA GLY A 160 -9.39 -10.96 9.75
C GLY A 160 -9.79 -11.49 8.39
N GLN A 161 -10.19 -12.76 8.32
CA GLN A 161 -10.79 -13.27 7.08
C GLN A 161 -12.11 -12.54 6.87
N ALA A 162 -12.29 -11.90 5.71
CA ALA A 162 -13.62 -11.60 5.22
C ALA A 162 -14.36 -12.94 5.12
N LYS A 163 -15.17 -13.27 6.12
CA LYS A 163 -16.03 -14.46 6.05
C LYS A 163 -17.04 -14.19 4.95
N ARG A 164 -16.80 -14.75 3.76
CA ARG A 164 -17.87 -14.95 2.77
C ARG A 164 -18.89 -15.87 3.41
N SER A 165 -20.14 -15.44 3.51
CA SER A 165 -21.24 -16.38 3.71
C SER A 165 -21.38 -17.27 2.47
N GLU A 166 -21.95 -18.46 2.66
CA GLU A 166 -22.18 -19.47 1.60
C GLU A 166 -23.05 -18.95 0.44
N ASP A 167 -23.75 -17.82 0.61
CA ASP A 167 -24.58 -17.17 -0.40
C ASP A 167 -23.86 -16.06 -1.20
N GLY A 168 -22.54 -15.89 -1.02
CA GLY A 168 -21.73 -14.93 -1.78
C GLY A 168 -21.95 -13.46 -1.41
N ARG A 169 -22.74 -13.17 -0.37
CA ARG A 169 -22.95 -11.81 0.14
C ARG A 169 -21.90 -11.47 1.21
N ILE A 170 -21.23 -10.34 1.07
CA ILE A 170 -20.36 -9.83 2.13
C ILE A 170 -21.26 -9.15 3.16
N TRP A 171 -21.72 -9.90 4.16
CA TRP A 171 -22.39 -9.31 5.33
C TRP A 171 -21.39 -9.13 6.47
N HIS A 172 -21.39 -7.91 7.02
CA HIS A 172 -20.70 -7.41 8.21
C HIS A 172 -19.32 -6.77 8.00
N ILE A 173 -19.32 -5.43 8.06
CA ILE A 173 -18.22 -4.66 8.66
C ILE A 173 -18.11 -5.17 10.09
N ASP A 174 -17.15 -6.05 10.36
CA ASP A 174 -16.87 -6.47 11.73
C ASP A 174 -16.23 -5.28 12.48
N PRO A 175 -16.84 -4.76 13.56
CA PRO A 175 -16.17 -3.80 14.44
C PRO A 175 -14.87 -4.35 15.07
N SER A 176 -14.60 -5.64 14.91
CA SER A 176 -13.36 -6.32 15.26
C SER A 176 -12.27 -6.30 14.17
N ARG A 177 -12.48 -5.61 13.03
CA ARG A 177 -11.42 -5.37 12.03
C ARG A 177 -10.19 -4.76 12.71
N ARG A 178 -9.17 -5.59 12.89
CA ARG A 178 -7.89 -5.25 13.47
C ARG A 178 -6.86 -5.16 12.36
N PHE A 179 -5.88 -4.30 12.55
CA PHE A 179 -4.75 -4.18 11.67
C PHE A 179 -3.51 -4.52 12.46
N GLU A 180 -2.67 -5.39 11.94
CA GLU A 180 -1.35 -5.63 12.52
C GLU A 180 -0.31 -4.88 11.72
N GLY A 181 0.59 -4.20 12.43
CA GLY A 181 1.67 -3.49 11.77
C GLY A 181 2.50 -2.69 12.75
N PHE A 182 3.27 -1.75 12.23
CA PHE A 182 4.02 -0.82 13.06
C PHE A 182 4.07 0.56 12.39
N TRP A 183 4.49 1.54 13.17
CA TRP A 183 4.91 2.83 12.67
C TRP A 183 6.26 3.19 13.27
N THR A 184 7.05 3.99 12.55
CA THR A 184 8.36 4.43 13.01
C THR A 184 8.76 5.75 12.35
N PHE A 185 9.70 6.46 12.99
CA PHE A 185 10.42 7.60 12.41
C PHE A 185 11.82 7.21 11.91
N ASP A 186 12.16 5.93 11.95
CA ASP A 186 13.44 5.45 11.46
C ASP A 186 13.54 5.64 9.94
N ARG A 187 14.54 6.42 9.51
CA ARG A 187 14.74 6.77 8.10
C ARG A 187 15.08 5.55 7.25
N GLN A 188 15.91 4.63 7.76
CA GLN A 188 16.32 3.45 6.99
C GLN A 188 15.15 2.50 6.77
N ILE A 189 14.32 2.29 7.78
CA ILE A 189 13.09 1.49 7.66
C ILE A 189 12.09 2.16 6.72
N SER A 190 11.93 3.49 6.83
CA SER A 190 11.02 4.25 5.96
C SER A 190 11.46 4.20 4.50
N GLN A 191 12.77 4.33 4.22
CA GLN A 191 13.35 4.20 2.89
C GLN A 191 13.17 2.79 2.31
N ALA A 192 13.39 1.75 3.12
CA ALA A 192 13.15 0.38 2.71
C ALA A 192 11.66 0.15 2.36
N ALA A 193 10.73 0.66 3.18
CA ALA A 193 9.31 0.60 2.91
C ALA A 193 8.92 1.35 1.62
N ALA A 194 9.47 2.55 1.41
CA ALA A 194 9.26 3.31 0.17
C ALA A 194 9.75 2.52 -1.05
N GLY A 195 10.96 1.96 -1.01
CA GLY A 195 11.51 1.17 -2.11
C GLY A 195 10.63 -0.02 -2.51
N LEU A 196 10.07 -0.73 -1.53
CA LEU A 196 9.10 -1.82 -1.78
C LEU A 196 7.81 -1.32 -2.45
N LEU A 197 7.25 -0.21 -1.98
CA LEU A 197 6.02 0.34 -2.55
C LEU A 197 6.25 0.93 -3.95
N LEU A 198 7.35 1.64 -4.18
CA LEU A 198 7.75 2.16 -5.49
C LEU A 198 7.95 1.01 -6.50
N SER A 199 8.65 -0.06 -6.09
CA SER A 199 8.81 -1.26 -6.93
C SER A 199 7.47 -1.88 -7.30
N ARG A 200 6.49 -1.85 -6.38
CA ARG A 200 5.13 -2.33 -6.63
C ARG A 200 4.38 -1.39 -7.59
N ILE A 201 4.58 -0.07 -7.50
CA ILE A 201 4.04 0.90 -8.45
C ILE A 201 4.58 0.64 -9.87
N GLU A 202 5.89 0.39 -10.01
CA GLU A 202 6.51 0.09 -11.31
C GLU A 202 5.87 -1.14 -11.99
N CYS A 203 5.53 -2.18 -11.23
CA CYS A 203 4.81 -3.34 -11.77
C CYS A 203 3.45 -2.98 -12.40
N TYR A 204 2.74 -2.00 -11.83
CA TYR A 204 1.46 -1.51 -12.34
C TYR A 204 1.61 -0.45 -13.44
N ARG A 205 2.78 0.21 -13.52
CA ARG A 205 3.09 1.21 -14.53
C ARG A 205 4.51 1.01 -15.09
N PRO A 206 4.71 0.04 -16.00
CA PRO A 206 6.03 -0.34 -16.54
C PRO A 206 6.70 0.71 -17.45
N SER A 207 6.28 1.97 -17.42
CA SER A 207 6.89 3.10 -18.14
C SER A 207 6.88 4.38 -17.31
N TRP A 208 6.65 4.24 -16.01
CA TRP A 208 6.67 5.34 -15.07
C TRP A 208 8.10 5.55 -14.56
N GLU A 209 8.61 6.76 -14.74
CA GLU A 209 9.85 7.19 -14.10
C GLU A 209 9.48 7.80 -12.73
N PRO A 210 9.96 7.22 -11.62
CA PRO A 210 9.76 7.84 -10.32
C PRO A 210 10.44 9.20 -10.31
N LYS A 211 9.70 10.24 -9.90
CA LYS A 211 10.29 11.52 -9.52
C LYS A 211 11.02 11.28 -8.21
N LEU A 212 12.27 10.83 -8.26
CA LEU A 212 13.07 10.45 -7.10
C LEU A 212 13.70 11.70 -6.44
N PRO A 213 13.70 11.83 -5.10
CA PRO A 213 14.39 12.92 -4.40
C PRO A 213 15.81 12.57 -3.94
N TRP A 214 16.23 11.29 -4.02
CA TRP A 214 17.49 10.87 -3.41
C TRP A 214 18.65 10.99 -4.40
N PRO A 215 19.78 11.63 -4.04
CA PRO A 215 21.00 11.45 -4.81
C PRO A 215 21.35 9.96 -4.75
N ALA A 216 21.44 9.28 -5.90
CA ALA A 216 21.91 7.90 -5.96
C ALA A 216 23.13 7.78 -5.04
N SER A 217 23.03 6.92 -4.02
CA SER A 217 24.18 6.66 -3.15
C SER A 217 25.28 6.10 -4.05
N ASP A 218 26.36 6.87 -4.21
CA ASP A 218 27.61 6.43 -4.86
C ASP A 218 28.19 5.16 -4.20
#